data_AF-A0A2I0J812-F1
#
_entry.id   AF-A0A2I0J812-F1
#
_cell.length_a   1.000
_cell.length_b   1.000
_cell.length_c   1.000
_cell.angle_alpha   90.00
_cell.angle_beta   90.00
_cell.angle_gamma   90.00
#
_symmetry.space_group_name_H-M   'P 1'
#
loop_
_entity.id
_entity.type
_entity.pdbx_description
1 polymer ?
#
loop_
_entity_poly.entity_id
_entity_poly.type
_entity_poly.pdbx_seq_one_letter_code
_entity_poly.pdbx_strand_id
1 'polypeptide(L)'
;MSLLPHSNLLPSTLHSLSPATEFSRSFTISLPASPLRILCAAKRTGKQRYPSEKKKLKLKRKESLKDVTNKFEGFWRVSKLAVPVSKDPGKDFLGVSDGLLEEIAKVLEFPVASMLPAEAFTVVRKSFDARK
;
A
#
# COMPACT_ATOMS: atom_id res chain seq x y z
N MET A 1 36.69 -57.55 15.57
CA MET A 1 37.95 -56.79 15.62
C MET A 1 37.64 -55.44 14.97
N SER A 2 37.04 -54.52 15.73
CA SER A 2 37.67 -53.33 16.38
C SER A 2 37.94 -52.21 15.36
N LEU A 3 37.69 -50.92 15.57
CA LEU A 3 37.06 -50.03 16.55
C LEU A 3 36.93 -48.66 15.80
N LEU A 4 35.88 -47.87 16.03
CA LEU A 4 35.85 -46.42 15.76
C LEU A 4 36.78 -45.68 16.77
N PRO A 5 36.85 -44.33 16.82
CA PRO A 5 37.01 -43.28 15.81
C PRO A 5 38.25 -42.40 16.14
N HIS A 6 38.66 -41.44 15.28
CA HIS A 6 39.39 -40.26 15.78
C HIS A 6 39.10 -38.99 14.97
N SER A 7 39.01 -37.92 15.75
CA SER A 7 38.51 -36.58 15.53
C SER A 7 39.63 -35.57 15.21
N ASN A 8 39.22 -34.29 15.07
CA ASN A 8 39.99 -33.05 15.30
C ASN A 8 40.72 -32.47 14.06
N LEU A 9 40.71 -31.18 13.74
CA LEU A 9 40.22 -29.93 14.34
C LEU A 9 40.18 -28.86 13.23
N LEU A 10 39.28 -27.87 13.36
CA LEU A 10 39.33 -26.60 12.62
C LEU A 10 40.62 -25.82 12.93
N PRO A 11 40.99 -24.87 12.06
CA PRO A 11 40.84 -23.48 12.49
C PRO A 11 40.16 -22.57 11.45
N SER A 12 39.29 -21.73 11.99
CA SER A 12 38.71 -20.53 11.41
C SER A 12 39.76 -19.52 10.94
N THR A 13 39.57 -18.97 9.74
CA THR A 13 40.05 -17.62 9.41
C THR A 13 39.02 -16.92 8.52
N LEU A 14 38.41 -15.89 9.11
CA LEU A 14 37.55 -14.92 8.46
C LEU A 14 38.40 -14.06 7.52
N HIS A 15 38.11 -14.10 6.22
CA HIS A 15 38.53 -13.05 5.30
C HIS A 15 37.30 -12.22 4.92
N SER A 16 37.08 -11.18 5.71
CA SER A 16 36.29 -10.00 5.36
C SER A 16 37.00 -9.27 4.23
N LEU A 17 36.38 -9.20 3.05
CA LEU A 17 36.73 -8.26 1.99
C LEU A 17 35.45 -7.57 1.53
N SER A 18 35.22 -6.39 2.09
CA SER A 18 34.28 -5.38 1.62
C SER A 18 34.74 -4.81 0.27
N PRO A 19 33.87 -4.70 -0.75
CA PRO A 19 34.03 -3.70 -1.79
C PRO A 19 33.35 -2.41 -1.32
N ALA A 20 34.15 -1.36 -1.28
CA ALA A 20 33.75 -0.01 -0.94
C ALA A 20 32.63 0.50 -1.87
N THR A 21 31.74 1.27 -1.28
CA THR A 21 30.86 2.24 -1.90
C THR A 21 31.59 3.09 -2.93
N GLU A 22 31.36 2.85 -4.22
CA GLU A 22 31.64 3.81 -5.27
C GLU A 22 30.41 4.69 -5.49
N PHE A 23 30.38 5.75 -4.69
CA PHE A 23 29.53 6.91 -4.90
C PHE A 23 30.14 7.74 -6.05
N SER A 24 29.60 7.62 -7.27
CA SER A 24 29.83 8.65 -8.28
C SER A 24 28.79 8.61 -9.40
N ARG A 25 27.91 9.60 -9.42
CA ARG A 25 27.66 10.49 -10.56
C ARG A 25 26.65 11.56 -10.13
N SER A 26 27.19 12.68 -9.69
CA SER A 26 26.45 13.92 -9.50
C SER A 26 25.94 14.39 -10.86
N PHE A 27 24.66 14.20 -11.15
CA PHE A 27 23.99 14.98 -12.18
C PHE A 27 23.69 16.36 -11.60
N THR A 28 24.57 17.32 -11.81
CA THR A 28 24.25 18.74 -11.62
C THR A 28 23.33 19.18 -12.76
N ILE A 29 22.03 18.95 -12.59
CA ILE A 29 21.03 19.66 -13.39
C ILE A 29 20.96 21.07 -12.81
N SER A 30 21.61 22.04 -13.46
CA SER A 30 21.41 23.46 -13.15
C SER A 30 20.04 23.89 -13.67
N LEU A 31 18.98 23.66 -12.90
CA LEU A 31 17.71 24.32 -13.16
C LEU A 31 17.82 25.80 -12.76
N PRO A 32 17.38 26.75 -13.61
CA PRO A 32 17.26 28.14 -13.20
C PRO A 32 16.29 28.22 -12.02
N ALA A 33 16.71 28.92 -10.95
CA ALA A 33 15.94 29.14 -9.73
C ALA A 33 14.72 30.04 -10.02
N SER A 34 13.70 29.50 -10.68
CA SER A 34 12.37 30.09 -10.65
C SER A 34 11.79 29.84 -9.25
N PRO A 35 11.29 30.86 -8.53
CA PRO A 35 10.63 30.63 -7.26
C PRO A 35 9.43 29.70 -7.51
N LEU A 36 9.47 28.51 -6.91
CA LEU A 36 8.33 27.60 -6.87
C LEU A 36 7.18 28.37 -6.22
N ARG A 37 6.28 28.92 -7.05
CA ARG A 37 5.04 29.53 -6.58
C ARG A 37 4.21 28.40 -5.99
N ILE A 38 4.25 28.26 -4.66
CA ILE A 38 3.35 27.39 -3.93
C ILE A 38 1.95 27.98 -4.11
N LEU A 39 1.24 27.51 -5.14
CA LEU A 39 -0.19 27.72 -5.25
C LEU A 39 -0.81 26.93 -4.10
N CYS A 40 -1.17 27.62 -3.02
CA CYS A 40 -1.92 27.02 -1.92
C CYS A 40 -3.13 26.31 -2.52
N ALA A 41 -3.08 24.98 -2.58
CA ALA A 41 -4.18 24.16 -3.05
C ALA A 41 -5.47 24.62 -2.35
N ALA A 42 -6.49 24.86 -3.16
CA ALA A 42 -7.78 25.46 -2.82
C ALA A 42 -8.17 25.28 -1.35
N LYS A 43 -8.53 26.40 -0.69
CA LYS A 43 -9.14 26.52 0.65
C LYS A 43 -9.32 25.16 1.34
N ARG A 44 -8.31 24.72 2.10
CA ARG A 44 -8.41 23.51 2.93
C ARG A 44 -9.68 23.63 3.76
N THR A 45 -10.72 22.91 3.37
CA THR A 45 -11.92 22.75 4.20
C THR A 45 -11.46 21.85 5.32
N GLY A 46 -10.96 22.46 6.41
CA GLY A 46 -10.61 21.75 7.63
C GLY A 46 -11.80 20.94 8.15
N LYS A 47 -11.61 20.22 9.27
CA LYS A 47 -12.74 19.60 9.98
C LYS A 47 -13.78 20.69 10.24
N GLN A 48 -14.94 20.58 9.57
CA GLN A 48 -16.07 21.49 9.74
C GLN A 48 -16.37 21.57 11.22
N ARG A 49 -16.26 22.77 11.81
CA ARG A 49 -16.33 22.95 13.26
C ARG A 49 -17.78 22.84 13.72
N TYR A 50 -18.72 23.30 12.91
CA TYR A 50 -20.13 23.37 13.30
C TYR A 50 -20.99 22.26 12.67
N PRO A 51 -22.01 21.75 13.40
CA PRO A 51 -22.92 20.71 12.91
C PRO A 51 -23.61 21.05 11.58
N SER A 52 -23.97 22.31 11.38
CA SER A 52 -24.62 22.82 10.16
C SER A 52 -23.73 22.69 8.93
N GLU A 53 -22.45 23.04 9.07
CA GLU A 53 -21.46 22.94 8.00
C GLU A 53 -21.18 21.48 7.62
N LYS A 54 -21.08 20.60 8.63
CA LYS A 54 -20.96 19.15 8.41
C LYS A 54 -22.18 18.59 7.67
N LYS A 55 -23.38 19.05 7.99
CA LYS A 55 -24.63 18.66 7.30
C LYS A 55 -24.60 19.10 5.83
N LYS A 56 -24.24 20.36 5.56
CA LYS A 56 -24.10 20.90 4.19
C LYS A 56 -23.09 20.09 3.37
N LEU A 57 -21.93 19.74 3.95
CA LEU A 57 -20.91 18.93 3.27
C LEU A 57 -21.41 17.52 2.91
N LYS A 58 -22.14 16.88 3.85
CA LYS A 58 -22.75 15.56 3.60
C LYS A 58 -23.77 15.61 2.46
N LEU A 59 -24.58 16.68 2.37
CA LEU A 59 -25.54 16.87 1.29
C LEU A 59 -24.82 17.02 -0.06
N LYS A 60 -23.82 17.91 -0.15
CA LYS A 60 -23.01 18.09 -1.37
C LYS A 60 -22.38 16.79 -1.87
N ARG A 61 -21.83 15.98 -0.94
CA ARG A 61 -21.28 14.65 -1.29
C ARG A 61 -22.35 13.69 -1.85
N LYS A 62 -23.57 13.74 -1.32
CA LYS A 62 -24.68 12.91 -1.84
C LYS A 62 -25.12 13.38 -3.22
N GLU A 63 -25.16 14.69 -3.46
CA GLU A 63 -25.49 15.29 -4.75
C GLU A 63 -24.44 14.93 -5.81
N SER A 64 -23.14 15.06 -5.50
CA SER A 64 -22.07 14.69 -6.44
C SER A 64 -22.08 13.21 -6.82
N LEU A 65 -22.60 12.33 -5.96
CA LEU A 65 -22.75 10.91 -6.28
C LEU A 65 -23.95 10.62 -7.21
N LYS A 66 -24.93 11.54 -7.29
CA LYS A 66 -26.09 11.40 -8.18
C LYS A 66 -25.79 11.87 -9.60
N ASP A 67 -24.86 12.81 -9.75
CA ASP A 67 -24.49 13.45 -11.02
C ASP A 67 -23.42 12.68 -11.82
N VAL A 68 -23.17 11.42 -11.49
CA VAL A 68 -22.21 10.58 -12.22
C VAL A 68 -22.87 10.08 -13.49
N THR A 69 -22.53 10.71 -14.62
CA THR A 69 -23.04 10.41 -15.97
C THR A 69 -22.64 9.02 -16.44
N ASN A 70 -21.41 8.59 -16.19
CA ASN A 70 -20.90 7.27 -16.55
C ASN A 70 -20.33 6.55 -15.32
N LYS A 71 -21.10 5.63 -14.76
CA LYS A 71 -20.72 4.87 -13.55
C LYS A 71 -19.63 3.82 -13.82
N PHE A 72 -19.42 3.46 -15.08
CA PHE A 72 -18.47 2.42 -15.49
C PHE A 72 -17.12 2.99 -15.91
N GLU A 73 -16.99 4.31 -16.02
CA GLU A 73 -15.76 4.97 -16.43
C GLU A 73 -14.93 5.40 -15.22
N GLY A 74 -13.62 5.21 -15.31
CA GLY A 74 -12.67 5.56 -14.27
C GLY A 74 -12.36 4.41 -13.30
N PHE A 75 -11.90 4.76 -12.09
CA PHE A 75 -11.40 3.81 -11.11
C PHE A 75 -12.31 3.72 -9.88
N TRP A 76 -12.60 2.48 -9.47
CA TRP A 76 -13.39 2.20 -8.28
C TRP A 76 -12.46 2.05 -7.09
N ARG A 77 -12.77 2.74 -5.98
CA ARG A 77 -12.02 2.60 -4.73
C ARG A 77 -12.88 1.94 -3.66
N VAL A 78 -12.66 0.65 -3.47
CA VAL A 78 -13.26 -0.13 -2.38
C VAL A 78 -12.47 0.13 -1.09
N SER A 79 -13.17 0.23 0.04
CA SER A 79 -12.54 0.52 1.34
C SER A 79 -13.25 -0.21 2.46
N LYS A 80 -12.59 -0.33 3.62
CA LYS A 80 -13.07 -1.10 4.79
C LYS A 80 -13.21 -2.61 4.53
N LEU A 81 -12.38 -3.13 3.63
CA LEU A 81 -12.17 -4.57 3.49
C LEU A 81 -11.40 -5.07 4.71
N ALA A 82 -11.85 -6.16 5.31
CA ALA A 82 -11.23 -6.76 6.49
C ALA A 82 -10.74 -8.16 6.14
N VAL A 83 -9.42 -8.36 6.19
CA VAL A 83 -8.80 -9.66 5.95
C VAL A 83 -8.31 -10.23 7.28
N PRO A 84 -8.61 -11.50 7.61
CA PRO A 84 -8.06 -12.16 8.79
C PRO A 84 -6.53 -12.16 8.77
N VAL A 85 -5.90 -11.95 9.94
CA VAL A 85 -4.43 -11.87 10.07
C VAL A 85 -3.74 -13.14 9.56
N SER A 86 -4.36 -14.31 9.78
CA SER A 86 -3.83 -15.60 9.30
C SER A 86 -3.80 -15.73 7.78
N LYS A 87 -4.60 -14.94 7.05
CA LYS A 87 -4.68 -14.93 5.58
C LYS A 87 -4.01 -13.70 4.95
N ASP A 88 -3.43 -12.82 5.76
CA ASP A 88 -2.78 -11.61 5.26
C ASP A 88 -1.24 -11.75 5.35
N PRO A 89 -0.49 -11.45 4.28
CA PRO A 89 0.98 -11.52 4.28
C PRO A 89 1.66 -10.43 5.12
N GLY A 90 0.91 -9.61 5.86
CA GLY A 90 1.44 -8.59 6.76
C GLY A 90 1.34 -7.17 6.23
N LYS A 91 1.52 -6.19 7.11
CA LYS A 91 1.27 -4.76 6.85
C LYS A 91 2.07 -4.18 5.70
N ASP A 92 3.32 -4.61 5.53
CA ASP A 92 4.25 -4.03 4.56
C ASP A 92 4.05 -4.60 3.14
N PHE A 93 3.25 -5.66 3.00
CA PHE A 93 2.85 -6.18 1.69
C PHE A 93 1.78 -5.30 1.06
N LEU A 94 2.17 -4.60 0.00
CA LEU A 94 1.29 -3.72 -0.81
C LEU A 94 0.73 -4.42 -2.06
N GLY A 95 1.04 -5.70 -2.27
CA GLY A 95 0.42 -6.49 -3.33
C GLY A 95 -1.01 -6.91 -2.99
N VAL A 96 -1.70 -7.47 -3.97
CA VAL A 96 -3.03 -8.09 -3.79
C VAL A 96 -2.82 -9.52 -3.29
N SER A 97 -3.22 -9.80 -2.05
CA SER A 97 -3.16 -11.14 -1.48
C SER A 97 -4.44 -11.92 -1.78
N ASP A 98 -4.37 -13.26 -1.71
CA ASP A 98 -5.54 -14.13 -1.93
C ASP A 98 -6.67 -13.81 -0.93
N GLY A 99 -6.33 -13.60 0.34
CA GLY A 99 -7.30 -13.20 1.37
C GLY A 99 -7.97 -11.86 1.08
N LEU A 100 -7.26 -10.92 0.44
CA LEU A 100 -7.86 -9.66 0.00
C LEU A 100 -8.78 -9.87 -1.21
N LEU A 101 -8.38 -10.73 -2.16
CA LEU A 101 -9.18 -11.06 -3.33
C LEU A 101 -10.49 -11.77 -2.96
N GLU A 102 -10.46 -12.66 -1.96
CA GLU A 102 -11.65 -13.26 -1.35
C GLU A 102 -12.62 -12.20 -0.82
N GLU A 103 -12.12 -11.20 -0.11
CA GLU A 103 -12.95 -10.16 0.47
C GLU A 103 -13.51 -9.21 -0.59
N ILE A 104 -12.74 -8.92 -1.64
CA ILE A 104 -13.22 -8.17 -2.81
C ILE A 104 -14.34 -8.94 -3.51
N ALA A 105 -14.17 -10.25 -3.72
CA ALA A 105 -15.18 -11.08 -4.37
C ALA A 105 -16.52 -11.04 -3.63
N LYS A 106 -16.50 -11.11 -2.30
CA LYS A 106 -17.72 -10.98 -1.48
C LYS A 106 -18.41 -9.62 -1.67
N VAL A 107 -17.64 -8.54 -1.69
CA VAL A 107 -18.20 -7.17 -1.85
C VAL A 107 -18.77 -6.94 -3.24
N LEU A 108 -18.19 -7.57 -4.26
CA LEU A 108 -18.67 -7.49 -5.64
C LEU A 108 -19.70 -8.58 -5.99
N GLU A 109 -20.09 -9.42 -5.02
CA GLU A 109 -21.00 -10.56 -5.22
C GLU A 109 -20.51 -11.56 -6.30
N PHE A 110 -19.19 -11.67 -6.44
CA PHE A 110 -18.56 -12.64 -7.35
C PHE A 110 -18.58 -14.04 -6.74
N PRO A 111 -18.79 -15.10 -7.55
CA PRO A 111 -18.93 -16.46 -7.05
C PRO A 111 -17.64 -17.03 -6.47
N VAL A 112 -16.49 -16.74 -7.10
CA VAL A 112 -15.18 -17.27 -6.70
C VAL A 112 -14.11 -16.20 -6.85
N ALA A 113 -13.25 -16.06 -5.83
CA ALA A 113 -12.17 -15.08 -5.82
C ALA A 113 -11.15 -15.28 -6.95
N SER A 114 -10.88 -16.54 -7.33
CA SER A 114 -9.93 -16.87 -8.39
C SER A 114 -10.35 -16.39 -9.79
N MET A 115 -11.61 -16.01 -9.97
CA MET A 115 -12.09 -15.40 -11.22
C MET A 115 -11.76 -13.92 -11.31
N LEU A 116 -11.39 -13.28 -10.20
CA LEU A 116 -11.02 -11.88 -10.21
C LEU A 116 -9.55 -11.73 -10.66
N PRO A 117 -9.27 -10.89 -11.67
CA PRO A 117 -7.89 -10.63 -12.07
C PRO A 117 -7.21 -9.78 -11.00
N ALA A 118 -6.22 -10.34 -10.30
CA ALA A 118 -5.46 -9.62 -9.28
C ALA A 118 -4.78 -8.35 -9.82
N GLU A 119 -4.37 -8.38 -11.10
CA GLU A 119 -3.74 -7.25 -11.81
C GLU A 119 -4.65 -6.04 -11.99
N ALA A 120 -5.98 -6.22 -11.93
CA ALA A 120 -6.95 -5.13 -12.03
C ALA A 120 -7.06 -4.31 -10.73
N PHE A 121 -6.43 -4.76 -9.65
CA PHE A 121 -6.52 -4.12 -8.34
C PHE A 121 -5.17 -3.57 -7.89
N THR A 122 -5.21 -2.42 -7.24
CA THR A 122 -4.04 -1.81 -6.60
C THR A 122 -4.36 -1.44 -5.15
N VAL A 123 -3.50 -1.84 -4.22
CA VAL A 123 -3.64 -1.47 -2.81
C VAL A 123 -3.16 -0.04 -2.62
N VAL A 124 -4.10 0.90 -2.47
CA VAL A 124 -3.78 2.31 -2.19
C VAL A 124 -3.42 2.54 -0.73
N ARG A 125 -4.03 1.78 0.18
CA ARG A 125 -3.83 1.95 1.62
C ARG A 125 -4.15 0.66 2.38
N LYS A 126 -3.25 0.27 3.25
CA LYS A 126 -3.38 -0.87 4.15
C LYS A 126 -3.21 -0.42 5.60
N SER A 127 -3.95 -1.04 6.50
CA SER A 127 -3.83 -0.80 7.94
C SER A 127 -4.16 -2.08 8.69
N PHE A 128 -3.52 -2.25 9.84
CA PHE A 128 -3.74 -3.36 10.75
C PHE A 128 -4.27 -2.82 12.08
N ASP A 129 -5.26 -3.49 12.67
CA ASP A 129 -5.78 -3.16 14.00
C ASP A 129 -4.95 -3.88 15.05
N ALA A 130 -4.07 -3.16 15.75
CA ALA A 130 -3.14 -3.73 16.72
C ALA A 130 -3.80 -4.28 18.01
N ARG A 131 -5.13 -4.21 18.11
CA ARG A 131 -5.89 -4.76 19.25
C ARG A 131 -6.36 -6.20 19.00
N LYS A 132 -6.29 -6.67 17.76
CA LYS A 132 -6.77 -7.98 17.32
C LYS A 132 -5.64 -8.73 16.64
#